data_AF-A0A6P0XS96-F1
#
_entry.id   AF-A0A6P0XS96-F1
#
_cell.length_a   1.000
_cell.length_b   1.000
_cell.length_c   1.000
_cell.angle_alpha   90.00
_cell.angle_beta   90.00
_cell.angle_gamma   90.00
#
_symmetry.space_group_name_H-M   'P 1'
#
loop_
_entity.id
_entity.type
_entity.pdbx_description
1 polymer ?
#
loop_
_entity_poly.entity_id
_entity_poly.type
_entity_poly.pdbx_seq_one_letter_code
_entity_poly.pdbx_strand_id
1 'polypeptide(L)' 'MSFFLQEVPGCYFFLGSANAEKNLAYPHHHPRFNFDETALGMGVEMFVRCVEKFCS' A
#
# COMPACT_ATOMS: atom_id res chain seq x y z
N MET A 1 1.96 -5.85 10.84
CA MET A 1 3.37 -6.13 10.49
C MET A 1 4.31 -6.22 11.68
N SER A 2 4.13 -5.48 12.78
CA SER A 2 5.09 -5.45 13.91
C SER A 2 5.57 -6.82 14.37
N PHE A 3 4.67 -7.72 14.79
CA PHE A 3 5.04 -9.04 15.28
C PHE A 3 5.70 -9.93 14.22
N PHE A 4 5.29 -9.83 12.95
CA PHE A 4 5.91 -10.62 11.87
C PHE A 4 7.37 -10.21 11.62
N LEU A 5 7.67 -8.91 11.70
CA LEU A 5 9.01 -8.38 11.51
C LEU A 5 9.96 -8.63 12.70
N GLN A 6 9.43 -9.16 13.82
CA GLN A 6 10.27 -9.64 14.93
C GLN A 6 10.82 -11.04 14.66
N GLU A 7 10.10 -11.85 13.88
CA GLU A 7 10.44 -13.26 13.67
C GLU A 7 11.29 -13.47 12.41
N VAL A 8 11.07 -12.68 11.35
CA VAL A 8 11.79 -12.81 10.08
C VAL A 8 12.14 -11.45 9.47
N PRO A 9 13.25 -11.33 8.71
CA PRO A 9 13.54 -10.12 7.95
C PRO A 9 12.39 -9.82 6.98
N GLY A 10 11.88 -8.60 7.03
CA GLY A 10 10.82 -8.16 6.14
C GLY A 10 10.74 -6.64 6.05
N CYS A 11 9.79 -6.16 5.26
CA CYS A 11 9.57 -4.73 5.04
C CYS A 11 8.08 -4.41 5.10
N TYR A 12 7.73 -3.32 5.75
CA TYR A 12 6.42 -2.69 5.65
C TYR A 12 6.60 -1.31 5.04
N PHE A 13 5.78 -1.00 4.04
CA PHE A 13 5.84 0.26 3.32
C PHE A 13 4.43 0.79 3.06
N PHE A 14 4.35 2.08 2.76
CA PHE A 14 3.10 2.75 2.42
C PHE A 14 3.01 2.96 0.92
N LEU A 15 1.82 2.74 0.37
CA LEU A 15 1.44 3.12 -0.97
C LEU A 15 0.49 4.31 -0.88
N GLY A 16 0.89 5.44 -1.47
CA GLY A 16 0.06 6.65 -1.47
C GLY A 16 -1.17 6.48 -2.37
N SER A 17 -2.34 6.83 -1.84
CA SER A 17 -3.61 6.80 -2.58
C SER A 17 -4.45 8.08 -2.39
N ALA A 18 -3.88 9.08 -1.69
CA ALA A 18 -4.54 10.36 -1.48
C ALA A 18 -4.58 11.18 -2.78
N ASN A 19 -5.76 11.70 -3.12
CA ASN A 19 -5.95 12.56 -4.29
C ASN A 19 -6.81 13.77 -3.92
N ALA A 20 -6.18 14.95 -3.79
CA ALA A 20 -6.87 16.18 -3.42
C ALA A 20 -7.78 16.71 -4.53
N GLU A 21 -7.42 16.52 -5.80
CA GLU A 21 -8.21 16.95 -6.96
C GLU A 21 -9.54 16.21 -7.04
N LYS A 22 -9.57 14.94 -6.63
CA LYS A 22 -10.77 14.10 -6.55
C LYS A 22 -11.48 14.15 -5.18
N ASN A 23 -11.00 14.96 -4.23
CA ASN A 23 -11.50 15.01 -2.85
C ASN A 23 -11.43 13.63 -2.13
N LEU A 24 -10.35 12.88 -2.35
CA LEU A 24 -10.06 11.54 -1.81
C LEU A 24 -8.87 11.56 -0.83
N ALA A 25 -8.77 12.61 -0.01
CA ALA A 25 -7.65 12.82 0.92
C ALA A 25 -8.08 12.79 2.40
N TYR A 26 -9.26 12.25 2.72
CA TYR A 26 -9.68 12.03 4.09
C TYR A 26 -8.85 10.89 4.72
N PRO A 27 -8.40 11.02 5.98
CA PRO A 27 -7.54 10.03 6.60
C PRO A 27 -8.28 8.72 6.87
N HIS A 28 -7.52 7.65 7.07
CA HIS A 28 -8.04 6.39 7.61
C HIS A 28 -8.81 6.67 8.92
N HIS A 29 -9.94 5.98 9.12
CA HIS A 29 -10.90 6.17 10.22
C HIS A 29 -11.84 7.39 10.15
N HIS A 30 -11.72 8.25 9.13
CA HIS A 30 -12.69 9.31 8.90
C HIS A 30 -13.99 8.75 8.24
N PRO A 31 -15.22 9.22 8.55
CA PRO A 31 -16.46 8.70 7.95
C PRO A 31 -16.59 8.96 6.44
N ARG A 32 -15.80 9.89 5.92
CA ARG A 32 -15.66 10.17 4.47
C ARG A 32 -14.43 9.50 3.85
N PHE A 33 -13.80 8.56 4.54
CA PHE A 33 -12.63 7.87 4.01
C PHE A 33 -12.98 7.22 2.67
N ASN A 34 -12.19 7.58 1.66
CA ASN A 34 -12.15 6.97 0.35
C ASN A 34 -10.75 7.27 -0.23
N PHE A 35 -10.36 6.61 -1.32
CA PHE A 35 -9.02 6.70 -1.89
C PHE A 35 -9.04 6.54 -3.42
N ASP A 36 -7.94 6.93 -4.09
CA ASP A 36 -7.81 6.77 -5.54
C ASP A 36 -7.50 5.31 -5.91
N GLU A 37 -8.47 4.63 -6.53
CA GLU A 37 -8.38 3.22 -6.91
C GLU A 37 -7.30 2.92 -7.96
N THR A 38 -6.73 3.94 -8.63
CA THR A 38 -5.55 3.75 -9.48
C THR A 38 -4.35 3.17 -8.70
N ALA A 39 -4.32 3.37 -7.37
CA ALA A 39 -3.32 2.76 -6.49
C ALA A 39 -3.42 1.22 -6.44
N LEU A 40 -4.57 0.61 -6.75
CA LEU A 40 -4.74 -0.84 -6.71
C LEU A 40 -3.83 -1.55 -7.72
N GLY A 41 -3.78 -1.06 -8.96
CA GLY A 41 -2.91 -1.61 -10.00
C GLY A 41 -1.43 -1.50 -9.61
N MET A 42 -1.03 -0.33 -9.10
CA MET A 42 0.34 -0.11 -8.61
C MET A 42 0.69 -1.03 -7.44
N GLY A 43 -0.24 -1.26 -6.52
CA GLY A 43 -0.06 -2.17 -5.39
C GLY A 43 0.20 -3.61 -5.82
N VAL A 44 -0.56 -4.13 -6.78
CA VAL A 44 -0.34 -5.48 -7.33
C VAL A 44 1.03 -5.57 -8.00
N GLU A 45 1.36 -4.60 -8.86
CA GLU A 45 2.64 -4.58 -9.56
C GLU A 45 3.84 -4.58 -8.58
N MET A 46 3.77 -3.78 -7.52
CA MET A 46 4.82 -3.73 -6.49
C MET A 46 5.08 -5.12 -5.88
N PHE A 47 4.03 -5.82 -5.45
CA PHE A 47 4.18 -7.15 -4.85
C PHE A 47 4.67 -8.20 -5.86
N VAL A 48 4.16 -8.19 -7.10
CA VAL A 48 4.60 -9.13 -8.15
C VAL A 48 6.09 -8.96 -8.42
N ARG A 49 6.56 -7.72 -8.63
CA ARG A 49 8.00 -7.46 -8.86
C ARG A 49 8.87 -7.86 -7.68
N CYS A 50 8.39 -7.69 -6.44
CA CYS A 50 9.10 -8.18 -5.26
C CYS A 50 9.25 -9.70 -5.29
N VAL A 51 8.20 -10.44 -5.63
CA VAL A 51 8.23 -11.90 -5.74
C VAL A 51 9.12 -12.36 -6.89
N GLU A 52 8.98 -11.76 -8.07
CA GLU A 52 9.82 -12.07 -9.24
C GLU A 52 11.31 -11.91 -8.93
N LYS A 53 11.69 -10.80 -8.28
CA LYS A 53 13.07 -10.53 -7.89
C LYS A 53 13.57 -11.41 -6.74
N PHE A 54 12.70 -11.83 -5.84
CA PHE A 54 13.08 -12.67 -4.70
C PHE A 54 13.25 -14.14 -5.09
N CYS A 55 12.46 -14.61 -6.06
CA CYS A 55 12.48 -16.01 -6.51
C CYS A 55 13.39 -16.27 -7.72
N SER A 56 13.92 -15.22 -8.37
CA SER A 56 14.96 -15.31 -9.40
C SER A 56 16.33 -15.61 -8.80
#